data_AF-B3T4W0-F1
#
_entry.id   AF-B3T4W0-F1
#
_cell.length_a   1.000
_cell.length_b   1.000
_cell.length_c   1.000
_cell.angle_alpha   90.00
_cell.angle_beta   90.00
_cell.angle_gamma   90.00
#
_symmetry.space_group_name_H-M   'P 1'
#
loop_
_entity.id
_entity.type
_entity.pdbx_description
1 polymer ?
#
loop_
_entity_poly.entity_id
_entity_poly.type
_entity_poly.pdbx_seq_one_letter_code
_entity_poly.pdbx_strand_id
1 'polypeptide(L)'
;MPNRPRCSTPFSRLPNKACYPPRTWSPPKAAPPSSANAPSAISIPAHAAARSSSIPLPNWQSSRPSDASAKEEEENMKKFINNVDDILTESLSGFAAAHTDIVSLNLEPHFLTRRQKAENKVAIISGGGSGHEPLHSGYVGYGMLDAACPGHVFTSPSPDQMLAAAEAVHAGKGVLFIVKNYAGDVMNFEMAAEMLTFENATVLTSDDVAVENSTYTTGRRGVAGTMIVEKVVGSLAETGADLAACKALGDKVNSRTASMGVALTSCTVPAAGRPTFDIGDTELEMGVGIHGEPGRRREAMRNADAIVADLVAAILEDLKPTPGSEVLLLINGFAATPLMELYLLYNSAAKLLQAQGLVISRSLVGNYTTALDMAGASITVTLLDDEIRQHWDSPVHTAALRWQC
;
A
#
# COMPACT_ATOMS: atom_id res chain seq x y z
N MET A 1 57.33 28.55 -40.20
CA MET A 1 58.16 27.35 -40.52
C MET A 1 59.18 27.18 -39.40
N PRO A 2 59.59 25.96 -39.02
CA PRO A 2 58.90 24.65 -39.09
C PRO A 2 59.02 23.91 -37.71
N ASN A 3 58.57 22.69 -37.41
CA ASN A 3 58.17 21.53 -38.21
C ASN A 3 57.32 20.57 -37.33
N ARG A 4 56.29 19.97 -37.94
CA ARG A 4 55.72 18.68 -37.50
C ARG A 4 56.64 17.52 -37.97
N PRO A 5 56.33 16.28 -37.57
CA PRO A 5 56.02 15.28 -38.61
C PRO A 5 54.62 14.67 -38.48
N ARG A 6 54.10 14.25 -39.64
CA ARG A 6 52.83 13.53 -39.88
C ARG A 6 53.09 12.03 -40.03
N CYS A 7 52.06 11.21 -39.84
CA CYS A 7 51.62 10.07 -40.69
C CYS A 7 50.27 9.56 -40.14
N SER A 8 49.11 9.72 -40.81
CA SER A 8 48.54 9.01 -41.98
C SER A 8 47.83 7.68 -41.61
N THR A 9 46.49 7.71 -41.41
CA THR A 9 45.37 7.20 -42.28
C THR A 9 45.10 5.69 -42.19
N PRO A 10 43.94 5.16 -42.65
CA PRO A 10 42.53 5.62 -42.61
C PRO A 10 41.57 4.48 -42.10
N PHE A 11 40.26 4.72 -41.90
CA PHE A 11 39.16 3.83 -42.41
C PHE A 11 37.73 4.24 -41.98
N SER A 12 36.81 3.94 -42.90
CA SER A 12 35.36 3.68 -42.81
C SER A 12 34.34 4.77 -42.43
N ARG A 13 33.85 5.41 -43.49
CA ARG A 13 32.45 5.66 -43.88
C ARG A 13 31.33 5.19 -42.93
N LEU A 14 30.48 6.14 -42.54
CA LEU A 14 29.12 5.98 -42.02
C LEU A 14 28.15 5.57 -43.14
N PRO A 15 27.20 4.64 -42.91
CA PRO A 15 26.14 4.36 -43.86
C PRO A 15 24.88 5.20 -43.61
N ASN A 16 24.14 5.32 -44.71
CA ASN A 16 22.98 6.16 -44.97
C ASN A 16 21.80 6.04 -44.00
N LYS A 17 21.12 7.18 -43.85
CA LYS A 17 19.72 7.30 -43.44
C LYS A 17 18.82 6.44 -44.33
N ALA A 18 18.06 5.53 -43.73
CA ALA A 18 16.91 4.89 -44.36
C ALA A 18 15.65 5.66 -43.97
N CYS A 19 15.00 6.28 -44.96
CA CYS A 19 13.64 6.81 -44.84
C CYS A 19 12.66 5.63 -44.84
N TYR A 20 11.86 5.49 -43.78
CA TYR A 20 10.71 4.59 -43.77
C TYR A 20 9.47 5.34 -44.29
N PRO A 21 8.63 4.71 -45.15
CA PRO A 21 7.35 5.28 -45.54
C PRO A 21 6.32 5.16 -44.39
N PRO A 22 5.30 6.04 -44.34
CA PRO A 22 4.31 6.04 -43.26
C PRO A 22 3.41 4.79 -43.36
N ARG A 23 3.29 4.05 -42.26
CA ARG A 23 2.26 3.01 -42.09
C ARG A 23 0.95 3.70 -41.70
N THR A 24 -0.06 3.54 -42.54
CA THR A 24 -1.45 3.86 -42.22
C THR A 24 -1.98 2.84 -41.21
N TRP A 25 -2.51 3.33 -40.09
CA TRP A 25 -3.17 2.51 -39.07
C TRP A 25 -4.69 2.59 -39.29
N SER A 26 -5.32 1.44 -39.53
CA SER A 26 -6.78 1.30 -39.59
C SER A 26 -7.26 0.61 -38.31
N PRO A 27 -8.27 1.13 -37.60
CA PRO A 27 -8.78 0.50 -36.39
C PRO A 27 -9.59 -0.77 -36.71
N PRO A 28 -9.56 -1.81 -35.86
CA PRO A 28 -10.37 -2.99 -36.03
C PRO A 28 -11.87 -2.70 -35.81
N LYS A 29 -12.71 -3.30 -36.66
CA LYS A 29 -14.18 -3.22 -36.61
C LYS A 29 -14.72 -3.91 -35.36
N ALA A 30 -15.60 -3.23 -34.64
CA ALA A 30 -16.36 -3.76 -33.51
C ALA A 30 -17.25 -4.95 -33.95
N ALA A 31 -17.22 -6.02 -33.17
CA ALA A 31 -18.17 -7.12 -33.27
C ALA A 31 -19.50 -6.74 -32.59
N PRO A 32 -20.66 -7.07 -33.16
CA PRO A 32 -21.96 -6.79 -32.55
C PRO A 32 -22.24 -7.72 -31.35
N PRO A 33 -22.98 -7.25 -30.32
CA PRO A 33 -23.27 -8.04 -29.14
C PRO A 33 -24.28 -9.17 -29.42
N SER A 34 -24.02 -10.33 -28.83
CA SER A 34 -24.92 -11.49 -28.82
C SER A 34 -26.09 -11.28 -27.86
N SER A 35 -27.26 -11.74 -28.31
CA SER A 35 -28.57 -11.64 -27.67
C SER A 35 -28.62 -12.30 -26.29
N ALA A 36 -29.01 -11.54 -25.27
CA ALA A 36 -29.43 -12.04 -23.97
C ALA A 36 -30.86 -12.60 -24.04
N ASN A 37 -31.01 -13.85 -23.59
CA ASN A 37 -32.31 -14.47 -23.33
C ASN A 37 -32.90 -13.90 -22.03
N ALA A 38 -34.08 -13.29 -22.13
CA ALA A 38 -34.92 -12.95 -20.99
C ALA A 38 -35.79 -14.16 -20.58
N PRO A 39 -35.94 -14.47 -19.28
CA PRO A 39 -37.07 -15.27 -18.82
C PRO A 39 -38.28 -14.39 -18.52
N SER A 40 -39.41 -14.88 -19.01
CA SER A 40 -40.76 -14.35 -18.95
C SER A 40 -41.30 -14.10 -17.53
N ALA A 41 -42.04 -13.01 -17.42
CA ALA A 41 -42.91 -12.66 -16.30
C ALA A 41 -44.00 -13.73 -16.07
N ILE A 42 -44.14 -14.16 -14.82
CA ILE A 42 -45.29 -14.95 -14.35
C ILE A 42 -46.29 -13.98 -13.72
N SER A 43 -47.49 -14.02 -14.27
CA SER A 43 -48.69 -13.31 -13.84
C SER A 43 -49.29 -13.90 -12.56
N ILE A 44 -49.65 -13.03 -11.62
CA ILE A 44 -50.46 -13.37 -10.43
C ILE A 44 -51.89 -12.88 -10.69
N PRO A 45 -52.92 -13.73 -10.62
CA PRO A 45 -54.30 -13.27 -10.61
C PRO A 45 -54.77 -12.95 -9.19
N ALA A 46 -55.50 -11.84 -9.07
CA ALA A 46 -56.24 -11.43 -7.88
C ALA A 46 -57.65 -12.04 -7.85
N HIS A 47 -58.09 -12.51 -6.67
CA HIS A 47 -59.48 -12.68 -6.18
C HIS A 47 -59.37 -13.43 -4.83
N ALA A 48 -60.19 -13.30 -3.79
CA ALA A 48 -61.32 -12.47 -3.41
C ALA A 48 -61.51 -12.70 -1.88
N ALA A 49 -62.18 -11.78 -1.20
CA ALA A 49 -62.46 -11.85 0.23
C ALA A 49 -63.56 -12.88 0.60
N ALA A 50 -63.44 -13.57 1.74
CA ALA A 50 -64.55 -13.89 2.65
C ALA A 50 -64.13 -14.56 3.99
N ARG A 51 -64.56 -13.91 5.08
CA ARG A 51 -65.20 -14.44 6.32
C ARG A 51 -64.49 -15.44 7.25
N SER A 52 -64.15 -14.90 8.43
CA SER A 52 -64.44 -15.38 9.80
C SER A 52 -64.57 -16.89 10.09
N SER A 53 -63.62 -17.42 10.85
CA SER A 53 -63.88 -18.34 11.96
C SER A 53 -62.73 -18.28 12.97
N SER A 54 -63.11 -18.18 14.24
CA SER A 54 -62.25 -18.07 15.42
C SER A 54 -61.63 -19.42 15.77
N ILE A 55 -60.30 -19.50 15.82
CA ILE A 55 -59.53 -20.62 16.36
C ILE A 55 -58.58 -20.05 17.44
N PRO A 56 -58.47 -20.62 18.65
CA PRO A 56 -57.64 -20.05 19.71
C PRO A 56 -56.15 -20.30 19.40
N LEU A 57 -55.33 -19.25 19.48
CA LEU A 57 -53.87 -19.34 19.39
C LEU A 57 -53.28 -19.89 20.70
N PRO A 58 -52.20 -20.70 20.64
CA PRO A 58 -51.44 -21.07 21.83
C PRO A 58 -50.71 -19.86 22.40
N ASN A 59 -50.71 -19.76 23.73
CA ASN A 59 -49.97 -18.77 24.50
C ASN A 59 -48.45 -18.91 24.25
N TRP A 60 -47.88 -18.08 23.37
CA TRP A 60 -46.45 -17.84 23.32
C TRP A 60 -46.14 -16.63 24.20
N GLN A 61 -45.77 -16.89 25.45
CA GLN A 61 -45.08 -15.90 26.27
C GLN A 61 -43.76 -15.57 25.56
N SER A 62 -43.70 -14.40 24.94
CA SER A 62 -42.45 -13.80 24.50
C SER A 62 -41.72 -13.30 25.74
N SER A 63 -40.82 -14.12 26.27
CA SER A 63 -39.69 -13.58 27.02
C SER A 63 -38.87 -12.73 26.05
N ARG A 64 -39.10 -11.42 26.07
CA ARG A 64 -38.13 -10.46 25.52
C ARG A 64 -36.79 -10.78 26.20
N PRO A 65 -35.69 -11.02 25.46
CA PRO A 65 -34.38 -10.95 26.07
C PRO A 65 -34.29 -9.56 26.70
N SER A 66 -33.95 -9.51 27.99
CA SER A 66 -33.63 -8.27 28.67
C SER A 66 -32.55 -7.54 27.87
N ASP A 67 -32.67 -6.21 27.73
CA ASP A 67 -31.66 -5.25 27.25
C ASP A 67 -30.29 -5.32 27.97
N ALA A 68 -30.05 -6.34 28.79
CA ALA A 68 -28.78 -6.64 29.43
C ALA A 68 -27.79 -7.30 28.46
N SER A 69 -28.24 -8.12 27.50
CA SER A 69 -27.31 -8.82 26.59
C SER A 69 -26.68 -7.90 25.53
N ALA A 70 -27.30 -6.75 25.25
CA ALA A 70 -26.71 -5.73 24.37
C ALA A 70 -25.77 -4.77 25.11
N LYS A 71 -25.79 -4.77 26.45
CA LYS A 71 -24.88 -4.00 27.30
C LYS A 71 -23.63 -4.76 27.73
N GLU A 72 -23.64 -6.09 27.63
CA GLU A 72 -22.49 -6.95 27.97
C GLU A 72 -21.48 -7.07 26.81
N GLU A 73 -21.85 -6.78 25.55
CA GLU A 73 -20.88 -6.77 24.42
C GLU A 73 -20.13 -5.43 24.25
N GLU A 74 -20.42 -4.44 25.09
CA GLU A 74 -19.59 -3.24 25.27
C GLU A 74 -18.35 -3.54 26.16
N GLU A 75 -18.14 -4.81 26.54
CA GLU A 75 -17.04 -5.26 27.38
C GLU A 75 -15.68 -5.29 26.64
N ASN A 76 -14.91 -4.23 26.94
CA ASN A 76 -13.44 -4.16 27.00
C ASN A 76 -12.65 -4.18 25.68
N MET A 77 -12.86 -3.16 24.85
CA MET A 77 -11.82 -2.69 23.93
C MET A 77 -10.56 -2.26 24.71
N LYS A 78 -9.49 -3.05 24.63
CA LYS A 78 -8.19 -2.76 25.28
C LYS A 78 -7.31 -1.91 24.36
N LYS A 79 -7.45 -0.60 24.42
CA LYS A 79 -6.58 0.35 23.71
C LYS A 79 -6.15 1.49 24.62
N PHE A 80 -4.93 2.00 24.41
CA PHE A 80 -4.50 3.26 25.02
C PHE A 80 -5.15 4.41 24.25
N ILE A 81 -6.29 4.88 24.73
CA ILE A 81 -7.09 5.92 24.09
C ILE A 81 -7.78 6.77 25.15
N ASN A 82 -7.82 8.10 24.95
CA ASN A 82 -8.61 9.01 25.77
C ASN A 82 -10.04 9.10 25.23
N ASN A 83 -10.15 9.52 23.97
CA ASN A 83 -11.40 9.62 23.22
C ASN A 83 -11.18 9.15 21.77
N VAL A 84 -12.20 8.51 21.18
CA VAL A 84 -12.15 7.98 19.82
C VAL A 84 -11.98 9.09 18.78
N ASP A 85 -12.63 10.24 18.99
CA ASP A 85 -12.60 11.35 18.03
C ASP A 85 -11.25 12.08 18.03
N ASP A 86 -10.56 12.08 19.19
CA ASP A 86 -9.32 12.83 19.40
C ASP A 86 -8.06 12.02 19.11
N ILE A 87 -8.16 10.68 19.00
CA ILE A 87 -6.99 9.77 18.91
C ILE A 87 -6.03 10.14 17.77
N LEU A 88 -6.57 10.55 16.61
CA LEU A 88 -5.73 10.94 15.47
C LEU A 88 -4.91 12.19 15.80
N THR A 89 -5.57 13.23 16.28
CA THR A 89 -4.94 14.51 16.63
C THR A 89 -3.93 14.35 17.76
N GLU A 90 -4.27 13.60 18.81
CA GLU A 90 -3.38 13.31 19.93
C GLU A 90 -2.16 12.50 19.48
N SER A 91 -2.35 11.46 18.67
CA SER A 91 -1.28 10.63 18.12
C SER A 91 -0.31 11.44 17.26
N LEU A 92 -0.84 12.24 16.32
CA LEU A 92 -0.03 13.09 15.46
C LEU A 92 0.74 14.16 16.24
N SER A 93 0.09 14.76 17.26
CA SER A 93 0.74 15.73 18.15
C SER A 93 1.88 15.11 18.93
N GLY A 94 1.68 13.90 19.46
CA GLY A 94 2.71 13.13 20.15
C GLY A 94 3.88 12.78 19.23
N PHE A 95 3.59 12.31 18.01
CA PHE A 95 4.59 11.99 16.99
C PHE A 95 5.43 13.24 16.62
N ALA A 96 4.78 14.37 16.35
CA ALA A 96 5.48 15.61 16.00
C ALA A 96 6.34 16.14 17.15
N ALA A 97 5.87 16.02 18.40
CA ALA A 97 6.63 16.40 19.59
C ALA A 97 7.84 15.47 19.83
N ALA A 98 7.73 14.17 19.52
CA ALA A 98 8.83 13.22 19.64
C ALA A 98 9.91 13.42 18.57
N HIS A 99 9.55 13.95 17.40
CA HIS A 99 10.41 14.06 16.23
C HIS A 99 10.54 15.51 15.72
N THR A 100 10.67 16.46 16.65
CA THR A 100 10.71 17.90 16.32
C THR A 100 11.85 18.30 15.38
N ASP A 101 12.94 17.54 15.33
CA ASP A 101 14.05 17.73 14.41
C ASP A 101 13.77 17.24 12.98
N ILE A 102 12.78 16.37 12.81
CA ILE A 102 12.48 15.69 11.53
C ILE A 102 11.20 16.20 10.89
N VAL A 103 10.14 16.46 11.66
CA VAL A 103 8.80 16.77 11.12
C VAL A 103 8.19 18.07 11.65
N SER A 104 7.16 18.55 10.96
CA SER A 104 6.26 19.62 11.38
C SER A 104 4.82 19.20 11.12
N LEU A 105 3.92 19.51 12.05
CA LEU A 105 2.51 19.13 12.01
C LEU A 105 1.63 20.34 11.73
N ASN A 106 0.73 20.20 10.77
CA ASN A 106 -0.43 21.06 10.61
C ASN A 106 -1.67 20.30 11.09
N LEU A 107 -2.55 20.96 11.85
CA LEU A 107 -3.78 20.33 12.37
C LEU A 107 -5.02 20.67 11.54
N GLU A 108 -4.99 21.78 10.81
CA GLU A 108 -6.14 22.27 10.04
C GLU A 108 -5.71 22.67 8.63
N PRO A 109 -5.82 21.76 7.63
CA PRO A 109 -6.13 20.33 7.76
C PRO A 109 -4.95 19.49 8.29
N HIS A 110 -5.19 18.26 8.75
CA HIS A 110 -4.15 17.37 9.27
C HIS A 110 -3.11 16.98 8.21
N PHE A 111 -1.85 17.39 8.34
CA PHE A 111 -0.76 16.81 7.55
C PHE A 111 0.58 17.00 8.24
N LEU A 112 1.53 16.13 7.89
CA LEU A 112 2.91 16.24 8.34
C LEU A 112 3.79 16.65 7.17
N THR A 113 4.74 17.53 7.41
CA THR A 113 5.82 17.83 6.46
C THR A 113 7.17 17.51 7.10
N ARG A 114 8.20 17.32 6.27
CA ARG A 114 9.56 17.36 6.79
C ARG A 114 9.86 18.75 7.35
N ARG A 115 10.69 18.80 8.39
CA ARG A 115 10.98 20.02 9.17
C ARG A 115 11.69 21.08 8.33
N GLN A 116 12.69 20.66 7.56
CA GLN A 116 13.39 21.52 6.62
C GLN A 116 12.76 21.33 5.25
N LYS A 117 12.15 22.36 4.67
CA LYS A 117 11.53 22.28 3.34
C LYS A 117 12.59 22.03 2.26
N ALA A 118 12.21 21.27 1.24
CA ALA A 118 13.03 21.03 0.06
C ALA A 118 13.20 22.28 -0.81
N GLU A 119 14.30 22.34 -1.57
CA GLU A 119 14.47 23.33 -2.63
C GLU A 119 14.88 22.62 -3.93
N ASN A 120 14.33 23.05 -5.07
CA ASN A 120 14.67 22.54 -6.40
C ASN A 120 14.58 21.01 -6.53
N LYS A 121 13.56 20.42 -5.89
CA LYS A 121 13.29 18.98 -5.79
C LYS A 121 11.82 18.70 -6.16
N VAL A 122 11.56 17.53 -6.74
CA VAL A 122 10.19 17.00 -6.88
C VAL A 122 9.69 16.67 -5.48
N ALA A 123 8.60 17.30 -5.04
CA ALA A 123 8.05 17.02 -3.73
C ALA A 123 7.33 15.67 -3.74
N ILE A 124 7.71 14.77 -2.83
CA ILE A 124 7.13 13.42 -2.72
C ILE A 124 6.09 13.41 -1.61
N ILE A 125 4.86 13.05 -1.94
CA ILE A 125 3.73 13.06 -1.01
C ILE A 125 3.02 11.72 -1.04
N SER A 126 2.68 11.21 0.13
CA SER A 126 1.91 9.98 0.29
C SER A 126 0.85 10.16 1.37
N GLY A 127 0.01 9.16 1.58
CA GLY A 127 -1.08 9.24 2.54
C GLY A 127 -2.05 8.06 2.49
N GLY A 128 -3.12 8.21 3.25
CA GLY A 128 -4.15 7.18 3.41
C GLY A 128 -4.69 7.19 4.83
N GLY A 129 -5.55 6.23 5.15
CA GLY A 129 -6.06 6.06 6.50
C GLY A 129 -4.97 5.81 7.54
N SER A 130 -5.17 6.33 8.75
CA SER A 130 -4.34 6.01 9.90
C SER A 130 -4.53 4.56 10.37
N GLY A 131 -3.61 4.08 11.21
CA GLY A 131 -3.62 2.70 11.72
C GLY A 131 -2.61 1.77 11.04
N HIS A 132 -1.72 2.32 10.20
CA HIS A 132 -0.64 1.59 9.53
C HIS A 132 0.75 2.06 9.96
N GLU A 133 0.84 2.83 11.03
CA GLU A 133 2.07 3.45 11.51
C GLU A 133 3.20 2.39 11.62
N PRO A 134 4.41 2.66 11.11
CA PRO A 134 4.91 3.98 10.69
C PRO A 134 4.50 4.45 9.29
N LEU A 135 3.84 3.63 8.46
CA LEU A 135 3.35 4.06 7.15
C LEU A 135 2.20 5.08 7.35
N HIS A 136 2.25 6.31 6.86
CA HIS A 136 3.30 7.00 6.09
C HIS A 136 4.10 8.03 6.89
N SER A 137 3.52 8.53 7.98
CA SER A 137 4.05 9.62 8.79
C SER A 137 5.49 9.39 9.29
N GLY A 138 5.84 8.14 9.59
CA GLY A 138 7.19 7.74 10.01
C GLY A 138 8.25 7.85 8.91
N TYR A 139 7.83 7.99 7.66
CA TYR A 139 8.68 8.09 6.47
C TYR A 139 8.81 9.52 5.92
N VAL A 140 8.30 10.50 6.65
CA VAL A 140 8.52 11.92 6.35
C VAL A 140 9.93 12.33 6.80
N GLY A 141 10.73 12.87 5.88
CA GLY A 141 12.11 13.29 6.15
C GLY A 141 13.03 13.20 4.93
N TYR A 142 14.31 13.49 5.16
CA TYR A 142 15.31 13.51 4.08
C TYR A 142 15.46 12.13 3.44
N GLY A 143 15.45 12.08 2.11
CA GLY A 143 15.63 10.85 1.34
C GLY A 143 14.37 9.98 1.19
N MET A 144 13.22 10.46 1.66
CA MET A 144 11.89 9.82 1.52
C MET A 144 10.81 10.87 1.23
N LEU A 145 9.72 10.91 2.02
CA LEU A 145 8.57 11.78 1.81
C LEU A 145 8.85 13.21 2.28
N ASP A 146 8.39 14.19 1.51
CA ASP A 146 8.36 15.60 1.93
C ASP A 146 7.11 15.90 2.77
N ALA A 147 6.00 15.21 2.51
CA ALA A 147 4.78 15.25 3.32
C ALA A 147 4.02 13.92 3.38
N ALA A 148 3.25 13.74 4.45
CA ALA A 148 2.27 12.66 4.59
C ALA A 148 0.90 13.23 4.98
N CYS A 149 -0.16 12.68 4.37
CA CYS A 149 -1.55 13.04 4.63
C CYS A 149 -2.28 11.90 5.36
N PRO A 150 -2.25 11.86 6.70
CA PRO A 150 -2.99 10.86 7.49
C PRO A 150 -4.49 11.22 7.53
N GLY A 151 -5.34 10.34 7.02
CA GLY A 151 -6.79 10.40 7.23
C GLY A 151 -7.21 9.77 8.56
N HIS A 152 -8.51 9.65 8.80
CA HIS A 152 -9.02 8.89 9.94
C HIS A 152 -8.62 7.41 9.85
N VAL A 153 -8.79 6.66 10.94
CA VAL A 153 -8.41 5.24 10.98
C VAL A 153 -9.07 4.48 9.83
N PHE A 154 -8.25 3.86 8.97
CA PHE A 154 -8.63 3.14 7.75
C PHE A 154 -9.51 3.93 6.77
N THR A 155 -9.45 5.26 6.80
CA THR A 155 -10.20 6.14 5.90
C THR A 155 -9.26 7.11 5.19
N SER A 156 -9.31 7.12 3.86
CA SER A 156 -8.51 8.02 3.01
C SER A 156 -8.62 9.51 3.44
N PRO A 157 -7.53 10.30 3.38
CA PRO A 157 -7.57 11.75 3.61
C PRO A 157 -8.44 12.46 2.57
N SER A 158 -8.89 13.67 2.90
CA SER A 158 -9.70 14.49 1.99
C SER A 158 -8.85 15.18 0.90
N PRO A 159 -9.38 15.43 -0.31
CA PRO A 159 -8.67 16.17 -1.38
C PRO A 159 -8.04 17.49 -0.91
N ASP A 160 -8.76 18.27 -0.12
CA ASP A 160 -8.31 19.56 0.41
C ASP A 160 -7.07 19.42 1.33
N GLN A 161 -6.99 18.32 2.09
CA GLN A 161 -5.85 18.01 2.93
C GLN A 161 -4.58 17.77 2.10
N MET A 162 -4.70 17.02 1.00
CA MET A 162 -3.58 16.76 0.10
C MET A 162 -3.18 18.02 -0.68
N LEU A 163 -4.14 18.85 -1.08
CA LEU A 163 -3.87 20.14 -1.71
C LEU A 163 -3.04 21.04 -0.79
N ALA A 164 -3.47 21.21 0.47
CA ALA A 164 -2.76 22.02 1.45
C ALA A 164 -1.33 21.50 1.72
N ALA A 165 -1.18 20.17 1.84
CA ALA A 165 0.14 19.55 1.99
C ALA A 165 1.03 19.80 0.77
N ALA A 166 0.50 19.63 -0.44
CA ALA A 166 1.22 19.85 -1.69
C ALA A 166 1.69 21.29 -1.85
N GLU A 167 0.85 22.27 -1.55
CA GLU A 167 1.22 23.69 -1.54
C GLU A 167 2.32 23.98 -0.51
N ALA A 168 2.23 23.38 0.67
CA ALA A 168 3.22 23.57 1.73
C ALA A 168 4.61 23.06 1.32
N VAL A 169 4.69 21.89 0.65
CA VAL A 169 5.98 21.26 0.33
C VAL A 169 6.47 21.44 -1.11
N HIS A 170 5.66 21.98 -2.02
CA HIS A 170 6.09 22.22 -3.40
C HIS A 170 7.40 23.02 -3.45
N ALA A 171 8.38 22.47 -4.19
CA ALA A 171 9.76 22.92 -4.22
C ALA A 171 10.28 23.21 -5.64
N GLY A 172 9.38 23.58 -6.55
CA GLY A 172 9.71 24.13 -7.87
C GLY A 172 9.91 23.10 -8.99
N LYS A 173 9.73 21.81 -8.73
CA LYS A 173 9.78 20.74 -9.75
C LYS A 173 8.52 19.85 -9.76
N GLY A 174 7.39 20.39 -9.31
CA GLY A 174 6.13 19.65 -9.23
C GLY A 174 6.04 18.71 -8.03
N VAL A 175 4.97 17.91 -8.02
CA VAL A 175 4.61 16.97 -6.94
C VAL A 175 4.41 15.57 -7.51
N LEU A 176 4.99 14.57 -6.86
CA LEU A 176 4.67 13.17 -7.11
C LEU A 176 3.85 12.62 -5.94
N PHE A 177 2.63 12.18 -6.25
CA PHE A 177 1.84 11.39 -5.32
C PHE A 177 2.21 9.91 -5.42
N ILE A 178 2.49 9.28 -4.28
CA ILE A 178 2.57 7.83 -4.14
C ILE A 178 1.29 7.37 -3.46
N VAL A 179 0.47 6.60 -4.19
CA VAL A 179 -0.90 6.28 -3.78
C VAL A 179 -1.05 4.78 -3.69
N LYS A 180 -1.53 4.28 -2.55
CA LYS A 180 -1.86 2.85 -2.40
C LYS A 180 -3.13 2.55 -3.17
N ASN A 181 -3.19 1.42 -3.88
CA ASN A 181 -4.36 1.06 -4.66
C ASN A 181 -5.55 0.61 -3.77
N TYR A 182 -6.26 1.59 -3.24
CA TYR A 182 -7.54 1.49 -2.55
C TYR A 182 -8.49 2.52 -3.15
N ALA A 183 -9.74 2.16 -3.39
CA ALA A 183 -10.69 2.99 -4.12
C ALA A 183 -10.83 4.40 -3.52
N GLY A 184 -10.89 4.50 -2.19
CA GLY A 184 -10.94 5.79 -1.50
C GLY A 184 -9.64 6.60 -1.59
N ASP A 185 -8.48 5.93 -1.56
CA ASP A 185 -7.19 6.59 -1.75
C ASP A 185 -7.09 7.11 -3.19
N VAL A 186 -7.32 6.25 -4.19
CA VAL A 186 -7.27 6.59 -5.61
C VAL A 186 -8.20 7.77 -5.93
N MET A 187 -9.47 7.69 -5.55
CA MET A 187 -10.44 8.75 -5.83
C MET A 187 -10.03 10.09 -5.22
N ASN A 188 -9.64 10.12 -3.94
CA ASN A 188 -9.32 11.38 -3.26
C ASN A 188 -8.01 11.99 -3.78
N PHE A 189 -6.97 11.17 -4.04
CA PHE A 189 -5.71 11.66 -4.59
C PHE A 189 -5.85 12.11 -6.05
N GLU A 190 -6.69 11.45 -6.86
CA GLU A 190 -7.01 11.91 -8.22
C GLU A 190 -7.71 13.27 -8.20
N MET A 191 -8.71 13.45 -7.32
CA MET A 191 -9.36 14.75 -7.14
C MET A 191 -8.37 15.83 -6.71
N ALA A 192 -7.49 15.53 -5.75
CA ALA A 192 -6.45 16.48 -5.34
C ALA A 192 -5.50 16.84 -6.50
N ALA A 193 -5.08 15.84 -7.29
CA ALA A 193 -4.21 16.04 -8.45
C ALA A 193 -4.83 16.94 -9.52
N GLU A 194 -6.14 16.83 -9.75
CA GLU A 194 -6.89 17.72 -10.67
C GLU A 194 -7.02 19.16 -10.14
N MET A 195 -6.99 19.34 -8.82
CA MET A 195 -7.10 20.65 -8.17
C MET A 195 -5.77 21.43 -8.14
N LEU A 196 -4.62 20.74 -8.29
CA LEU A 196 -3.31 21.38 -8.25
C LEU A 196 -3.05 22.29 -9.46
N THR A 197 -2.41 23.43 -9.22
CA THR A 197 -2.06 24.40 -10.27
C THR A 197 -0.64 24.23 -10.83
N PHE A 198 0.12 23.26 -10.32
CA PHE A 198 1.48 22.94 -10.76
C PHE A 198 1.57 21.49 -11.23
N GLU A 199 2.65 21.18 -11.96
CA GLU A 199 2.86 19.84 -12.52
C GLU A 199 2.81 18.77 -11.41
N ASN A 200 2.05 17.73 -11.67
CA ASN A 200 1.94 16.60 -10.77
C ASN A 200 1.84 15.28 -11.54
N ALA A 201 2.15 14.19 -10.84
CA ALA A 201 1.99 12.85 -11.36
C ALA A 201 1.74 11.87 -10.20
N THR A 202 1.26 10.67 -10.54
CA THR A 202 0.92 9.63 -9.55
C THR A 202 1.64 8.32 -9.86
N VAL A 203 2.22 7.70 -8.82
CA VAL A 203 2.61 6.29 -8.81
C VAL A 203 1.58 5.54 -7.98
N LEU A 204 0.87 4.62 -8.61
CA LEU A 204 -0.12 3.77 -7.95
C LEU A 204 0.55 2.46 -7.50
N THR A 205 0.65 2.22 -6.19
CA THR A 205 1.27 1.01 -5.64
C THR A 205 0.25 -0.13 -5.54
N SER A 206 0.65 -1.31 -5.97
CA SER A 206 -0.26 -2.46 -6.18
C SER A 206 0.48 -3.79 -6.00
N ASP A 207 1.31 -3.88 -4.95
CA ASP A 207 2.26 -4.98 -4.74
C ASP A 207 1.62 -6.25 -4.14
N ASP A 208 0.39 -6.21 -3.65
CA ASP A 208 -0.24 -7.39 -3.04
C ASP A 208 -0.65 -8.46 -4.08
N VAL A 209 -0.10 -9.67 -4.01
CA VAL A 209 -0.41 -10.79 -4.92
C VAL A 209 -1.60 -11.65 -4.45
N ALA A 210 -2.20 -11.35 -3.30
CA ALA A 210 -3.23 -12.20 -2.72
C ALA A 210 -4.52 -12.25 -3.56
N VAL A 211 -4.91 -11.13 -4.16
CA VAL A 211 -6.20 -10.95 -4.84
C VAL A 211 -6.09 -9.97 -6.01
N GLU A 212 -6.75 -10.30 -7.13
CA GLU A 212 -6.90 -9.39 -8.28
C GLU A 212 -8.01 -8.36 -8.10
N ASN A 213 -8.98 -8.60 -7.21
CA ASN A 213 -10.00 -7.62 -6.79
C ASN A 213 -10.35 -7.87 -5.32
N SER A 214 -10.63 -6.81 -4.56
CA SER A 214 -11.03 -6.91 -3.14
C SER A 214 -12.18 -5.95 -2.81
N THR A 215 -12.70 -6.02 -1.58
CA THR A 215 -13.84 -5.21 -1.10
C THR A 215 -13.68 -3.72 -1.38
N TYR A 216 -12.44 -3.20 -1.30
CA TYR A 216 -12.15 -1.78 -1.47
C TYR A 216 -11.21 -1.47 -2.64
N THR A 217 -10.89 -2.45 -3.50
CA THR A 217 -9.90 -2.27 -4.57
C THR A 217 -10.30 -2.96 -5.86
N THR A 218 -10.17 -2.24 -6.98
CA THR A 218 -10.11 -2.83 -8.32
C THR A 218 -8.65 -3.09 -8.66
N GLY A 219 -8.28 -4.33 -9.00
CA GLY A 219 -6.88 -4.72 -9.12
C GLY A 219 -6.25 -5.14 -7.77
N ARG A 220 -4.92 -5.22 -7.77
CA ARG A 220 -4.09 -5.58 -6.60
C ARG A 220 -4.00 -4.42 -5.60
N ARG A 221 -4.04 -4.72 -4.30
CA ARG A 221 -3.89 -3.72 -3.21
C ARG A 221 -2.45 -3.20 -3.13
N GLY A 222 -2.27 -1.97 -2.66
CA GLY A 222 -0.96 -1.42 -2.30
C GLY A 222 -0.68 -1.62 -0.81
N VAL A 223 0.35 -2.39 -0.46
CA VAL A 223 0.67 -2.78 0.91
C VAL A 223 2.13 -2.42 1.26
N ALA A 224 2.86 -3.29 1.97
CA ALA A 224 4.19 -3.00 2.51
C ALA A 224 5.26 -2.64 1.46
N GLY A 225 5.10 -3.04 0.20
CA GLY A 225 5.97 -2.62 -0.91
C GLY A 225 5.90 -1.12 -1.21
N THR A 226 4.84 -0.43 -0.76
CA THR A 226 4.71 1.03 -0.88
C THR A 226 5.88 1.76 -0.24
N MET A 227 6.32 1.35 0.96
CA MET A 227 7.48 1.95 1.64
C MET A 227 8.76 1.86 0.79
N ILE A 228 8.93 0.78 0.01
CA ILE A 228 10.10 0.61 -0.85
C ILE A 228 10.05 1.60 -2.02
N VAL A 229 8.88 1.82 -2.60
CA VAL A 229 8.66 2.86 -3.61
C VAL A 229 8.98 4.24 -3.03
N GLU A 230 8.47 4.56 -1.83
CA GLU A 230 8.73 5.83 -1.16
C GLU A 230 10.21 6.06 -0.90
N LYS A 231 10.93 5.02 -0.45
CA LYS A 231 12.38 5.12 -0.19
C LYS A 231 13.18 5.38 -1.45
N VAL A 232 12.94 4.59 -2.48
CA VAL A 232 13.72 4.62 -3.72
C VAL A 232 13.46 5.92 -4.49
N VAL A 233 12.18 6.30 -4.61
CA VAL A 233 11.79 7.52 -5.33
C VAL A 233 12.17 8.78 -4.55
N GLY A 234 11.98 8.79 -3.23
CA GLY A 234 12.41 9.89 -2.37
C GLY A 234 13.91 10.17 -2.49
N SER A 235 14.73 9.11 -2.51
CA SER A 235 16.17 9.23 -2.77
C SER A 235 16.49 9.83 -4.14
N LEU A 236 15.81 9.38 -5.21
CA LEU A 236 16.03 9.95 -6.54
C LEU A 236 15.66 11.44 -6.57
N ALA A 237 14.57 11.83 -5.91
CA ALA A 237 14.14 13.21 -5.84
C ALA A 237 15.20 14.11 -5.13
N GLU A 238 15.89 13.62 -4.09
CA GLU A 238 16.99 14.36 -3.44
C GLU A 238 18.16 14.66 -4.40
N THR A 239 18.34 13.90 -5.48
CA THR A 239 19.36 14.19 -6.51
C THR A 239 18.99 15.37 -7.41
N GLY A 240 17.77 15.90 -7.29
CA GLY A 240 17.23 16.93 -8.16
C GLY A 240 16.72 16.40 -9.50
N ALA A 241 16.41 15.11 -9.60
CA ALA A 241 15.72 14.53 -10.75
C ALA A 241 14.39 15.24 -11.04
N ASP A 242 13.90 15.13 -12.28
CA ASP A 242 12.61 15.69 -12.68
C ASP A 242 11.43 14.75 -12.36
N LEU A 243 10.22 15.28 -12.44
CA LEU A 243 9.00 14.57 -12.09
C LEU A 243 8.79 13.30 -12.93
N ALA A 244 9.13 13.35 -14.22
CA ALA A 244 8.99 12.22 -15.13
C ALA A 244 9.94 11.07 -14.74
N ALA A 245 11.20 11.38 -14.38
CA ALA A 245 12.16 10.39 -13.89
C ALA A 245 11.70 9.78 -12.55
N CYS A 246 11.21 10.60 -11.62
CA CYS A 246 10.68 10.11 -10.34
C CYS A 246 9.48 9.18 -10.54
N LYS A 247 8.52 9.54 -11.43
CA LYS A 247 7.39 8.67 -11.76
C LYS A 247 7.85 7.37 -12.42
N ALA A 248 8.75 7.45 -13.42
CA ALA A 248 9.24 6.27 -14.12
C ALA A 248 9.95 5.29 -13.17
N LEU A 249 10.77 5.79 -12.24
CA LEU A 249 11.41 4.93 -11.24
C LEU A 249 10.38 4.34 -10.28
N GLY A 250 9.39 5.12 -9.83
CA GLY A 250 8.34 4.61 -8.95
C GLY A 250 7.51 3.49 -9.58
N ASP A 251 7.07 3.67 -10.84
CA ASP A 251 6.35 2.65 -11.60
C ASP A 251 7.21 1.38 -11.78
N LYS A 252 8.51 1.56 -12.07
CA LYS A 252 9.47 0.45 -12.19
C LYS A 252 9.63 -0.32 -10.88
N VAL A 253 9.81 0.35 -9.75
CA VAL A 253 9.94 -0.29 -8.42
C VAL A 253 8.65 -1.03 -8.07
N ASN A 254 7.48 -0.42 -8.30
CA ASN A 254 6.19 -1.06 -8.06
C ASN A 254 6.05 -2.36 -8.89
N SER A 255 6.35 -2.34 -10.19
CA SER A 255 6.27 -3.54 -11.05
C SER A 255 7.25 -4.66 -10.69
N ARG A 256 8.25 -4.36 -9.86
CA ARG A 256 9.30 -5.29 -9.43
C ARG A 256 9.15 -5.71 -7.98
N THR A 257 8.04 -5.34 -7.36
CA THR A 257 7.75 -5.60 -5.94
C THR A 257 6.47 -6.39 -5.81
N ALA A 258 6.53 -7.48 -5.06
CA ALA A 258 5.38 -8.31 -4.76
C ALA A 258 5.34 -8.68 -3.28
N SER A 259 4.13 -8.69 -2.72
CA SER A 259 3.87 -8.89 -1.31
C SER A 259 2.70 -9.84 -1.09
N MET A 260 2.75 -10.62 -0.01
CA MET A 260 1.58 -11.37 0.46
C MET A 260 1.56 -11.44 1.99
N GLY A 261 0.39 -11.19 2.57
CA GLY A 261 0.15 -11.19 4.01
C GLY A 261 -0.51 -12.45 4.56
N VAL A 262 -0.41 -12.66 5.86
CA VAL A 262 -1.19 -13.63 6.63
C VAL A 262 -1.55 -13.04 7.99
N ALA A 263 -2.80 -13.21 8.41
CA ALA A 263 -3.28 -12.83 9.74
C ALA A 263 -3.55 -14.06 10.61
N LEU A 264 -3.19 -13.96 11.88
CA LEU A 264 -3.53 -14.90 12.95
C LEU A 264 -4.71 -14.39 13.78
N THR A 265 -4.87 -13.07 13.86
CA THR A 265 -6.01 -12.42 14.49
C THR A 265 -6.55 -11.32 13.58
N SER A 266 -7.75 -10.83 13.87
CA SER A 266 -8.23 -9.58 13.29
C SER A 266 -7.62 -8.36 14.01
N CYS A 267 -7.87 -7.17 13.49
CA CYS A 267 -7.59 -5.89 14.16
C CYS A 267 -8.89 -5.24 14.63
N THR A 268 -8.80 -4.38 15.65
CA THR A 268 -9.93 -3.62 16.17
C THR A 268 -9.80 -2.15 15.80
N VAL A 269 -10.75 -1.63 15.02
CA VAL A 269 -10.85 -0.19 14.73
C VAL A 269 -11.45 0.52 15.95
N PRO A 270 -10.82 1.56 16.53
CA PRO A 270 -11.31 2.22 17.74
C PRO A 270 -12.76 2.69 17.64
N ALA A 271 -13.15 3.27 16.50
CA ALA A 271 -14.51 3.74 16.27
C ALA A 271 -15.55 2.61 16.11
N ALA A 272 -15.12 1.42 15.70
CA ALA A 272 -16.01 0.27 15.57
C ALA A 272 -16.16 -0.51 16.89
N GLY A 273 -15.18 -0.42 17.80
CA GLY A 273 -15.19 -1.09 19.10
C GLY A 273 -15.06 -2.62 19.06
N ARG A 274 -15.03 -3.22 17.86
CA ARG A 274 -15.00 -4.67 17.64
C ARG A 274 -14.02 -5.06 16.53
N PRO A 275 -13.62 -6.35 16.45
CA PRO A 275 -12.79 -6.87 15.36
C PRO A 275 -13.38 -6.58 13.97
N THR A 276 -12.51 -6.32 12.99
CA THR A 276 -12.90 -6.03 11.60
C THR A 276 -13.43 -7.24 10.85
N PHE A 277 -13.03 -8.45 11.28
CA PHE A 277 -13.54 -9.72 10.79
C PHE A 277 -13.42 -10.79 11.88
N ASP A 278 -14.30 -11.80 11.81
CA ASP A 278 -14.24 -12.94 12.74
C ASP A 278 -13.13 -13.90 12.30
N ILE A 279 -12.36 -14.46 13.22
CA ILE A 279 -11.38 -15.53 12.98
C ILE A 279 -11.23 -16.37 14.25
N GLY A 280 -11.26 -17.70 14.13
CA GLY A 280 -11.18 -18.59 15.28
C GLY A 280 -9.76 -18.78 15.82
N ASP A 281 -9.64 -19.20 17.08
CA ASP A 281 -8.36 -19.41 17.79
C ASP A 281 -7.40 -20.42 17.14
N THR A 282 -7.91 -21.25 16.23
CA THR A 282 -7.15 -22.29 15.52
C THR A 282 -7.02 -22.00 14.03
N GLU A 283 -7.40 -20.81 13.58
CA GLU A 283 -7.45 -20.43 12.17
C GLU A 283 -6.40 -19.36 11.84
N LEU A 284 -6.10 -19.24 10.55
CA LEU A 284 -5.35 -18.13 9.97
C LEU A 284 -6.06 -17.65 8.69
N GLU A 285 -5.81 -16.41 8.30
CA GLU A 285 -6.35 -15.79 7.09
C GLU A 285 -5.21 -15.49 6.10
N MET A 286 -5.12 -16.27 5.02
CA MET A 286 -4.09 -16.11 3.99
C MET A 286 -4.46 -14.99 3.03
N GLY A 287 -3.52 -14.07 2.78
CA GLY A 287 -3.71 -12.96 1.86
C GLY A 287 -4.60 -11.85 2.42
N VAL A 288 -4.62 -11.66 3.74
CA VAL A 288 -5.33 -10.55 4.40
C VAL A 288 -4.79 -9.19 3.92
N GLY A 289 -5.67 -8.19 3.84
CA GLY A 289 -5.28 -6.80 3.56
C GLY A 289 -4.92 -6.02 4.83
N ILE A 290 -4.38 -4.81 4.67
CA ILE A 290 -3.94 -3.98 5.81
C ILE A 290 -5.09 -3.32 6.58
N HIS A 291 -6.31 -3.26 6.03
CA HIS A 291 -7.50 -2.75 6.73
C HIS A 291 -8.36 -3.89 7.32
N GLY A 292 -7.83 -5.12 7.37
CA GLY A 292 -8.58 -6.30 7.81
C GLY A 292 -9.56 -6.82 6.75
N GLU A 293 -9.34 -6.50 5.47
CA GLU A 293 -10.13 -7.09 4.39
C GLU A 293 -9.92 -8.61 4.35
N PRO A 294 -10.99 -9.40 4.11
CA PRO A 294 -10.88 -10.84 3.95
C PRO A 294 -9.78 -11.20 2.96
N GLY A 295 -9.06 -12.27 3.31
CA GLY A 295 -7.99 -12.76 2.48
C GLY A 295 -8.50 -13.63 1.32
N ARG A 296 -7.56 -14.32 0.69
CA ARG A 296 -7.84 -15.31 -0.35
C ARG A 296 -8.56 -16.53 0.23
N ARG A 297 -8.19 -16.95 1.44
CA ARG A 297 -8.77 -18.11 2.12
C ARG A 297 -8.51 -18.09 3.62
N ARG A 298 -9.44 -18.66 4.35
CA ARG A 298 -9.28 -19.08 5.74
C ARG A 298 -8.90 -20.55 5.81
N GLU A 299 -7.99 -20.88 6.71
CA GLU A 299 -7.57 -22.26 6.95
C GLU A 299 -7.11 -22.49 8.38
N ALA A 300 -6.94 -23.75 8.77
CA ALA A 300 -6.41 -24.11 10.08
C ALA A 300 -4.95 -23.66 10.24
N MET A 301 -4.57 -23.33 11.46
CA MET A 301 -3.21 -22.95 11.80
C MET A 301 -2.21 -24.06 11.43
N ARG A 302 -1.10 -23.67 10.82
CA ARG A 302 0.00 -24.56 10.40
C ARG A 302 1.31 -24.08 11.01
N ASN A 303 2.38 -24.88 10.83
CA ASN A 303 3.71 -24.40 11.18
C ASN A 303 4.14 -23.25 10.25
N ALA A 304 5.05 -22.41 10.76
CA ALA A 304 5.50 -21.23 10.03
C ALA A 304 6.14 -21.56 8.68
N ASP A 305 6.90 -22.66 8.57
CA ASP A 305 7.54 -23.06 7.30
C ASP A 305 6.52 -23.33 6.19
N ALA A 306 5.39 -23.99 6.49
CA ALA A 306 4.34 -24.22 5.51
C ALA A 306 3.62 -22.93 5.08
N ILE A 307 3.38 -22.02 6.03
CA ILE A 307 2.76 -20.72 5.75
C ILE A 307 3.68 -19.89 4.86
N VAL A 308 4.95 -19.78 5.23
CA VAL A 308 5.96 -19.01 4.47
C VAL A 308 6.19 -19.60 3.09
N ALA A 309 6.16 -20.93 2.94
CA ALA A 309 6.26 -21.59 1.64
C ALA A 309 5.15 -21.12 0.68
N ASP A 310 3.91 -21.04 1.14
CA ASP A 310 2.78 -20.58 0.32
C ASP A 310 2.92 -19.09 -0.06
N LEU A 311 3.31 -18.24 0.90
CA LEU A 311 3.51 -16.80 0.65
C LEU A 311 4.62 -16.56 -0.38
N VAL A 312 5.77 -17.20 -0.19
CA VAL A 312 6.92 -17.08 -1.10
C VAL A 312 6.58 -17.65 -2.48
N ALA A 313 5.88 -18.79 -2.56
CA ALA A 313 5.47 -19.37 -3.83
C ALA A 313 4.61 -18.40 -4.65
N ALA A 314 3.60 -17.78 -4.05
CA ALA A 314 2.74 -16.79 -4.72
C ALA A 314 3.53 -15.56 -5.20
N ILE A 315 4.44 -15.04 -4.36
CA ILE A 315 5.30 -13.90 -4.69
C ILE A 315 6.21 -14.22 -5.89
N LEU A 316 6.81 -15.42 -5.92
CA LEU A 316 7.70 -15.84 -7.00
C LEU A 316 6.95 -16.17 -8.30
N GLU A 317 5.71 -16.67 -8.20
CA GLU A 317 4.84 -16.89 -9.35
C GLU A 317 4.50 -15.57 -10.07
N ASP A 318 4.30 -14.49 -9.31
CA ASP A 318 4.07 -13.15 -9.85
C ASP A 318 5.35 -12.55 -10.45
N LEU A 319 6.44 -12.48 -9.67
CA LEU A 319 7.68 -11.81 -10.08
C LEU A 319 8.48 -12.56 -11.15
N LYS A 320 8.36 -13.89 -11.19
CA LYS A 320 9.10 -14.80 -12.10
C LYS A 320 10.60 -14.46 -12.20
N PRO A 321 11.34 -14.34 -11.07
CA PRO A 321 12.75 -13.97 -11.12
C PRO A 321 13.61 -15.10 -11.70
N THR A 322 14.75 -14.72 -12.28
CA THR A 322 15.74 -15.69 -12.77
C THR A 322 16.76 -16.00 -11.68
N PRO A 323 17.35 -17.22 -11.65
CA PRO A 323 18.48 -17.52 -10.77
C PRO A 323 19.60 -16.49 -10.92
N GLY A 324 20.21 -16.09 -9.81
CA GLY A 324 21.20 -15.02 -9.72
C GLY A 324 20.61 -13.62 -9.56
N SER A 325 19.28 -13.44 -9.64
CA SER A 325 18.66 -12.13 -9.37
C SER A 325 18.94 -11.69 -7.93
N GLU A 326 19.33 -10.43 -7.77
CA GLU A 326 19.42 -9.80 -6.47
C GLU A 326 18.04 -9.32 -6.00
N VAL A 327 17.77 -9.49 -4.70
CA VAL A 327 16.49 -9.11 -4.10
C VAL A 327 16.68 -8.38 -2.78
N LEU A 328 15.73 -7.51 -2.49
CA LEU A 328 15.43 -7.02 -1.15
C LEU A 328 14.32 -7.88 -0.56
N LEU A 329 14.56 -8.43 0.63
CA LEU A 329 13.56 -9.19 1.39
C LEU A 329 13.09 -8.38 2.61
N LEU A 330 11.81 -8.03 2.63
CA LEU A 330 11.16 -7.40 3.78
C LEU A 330 10.22 -8.40 4.46
N ILE A 331 10.45 -8.63 5.76
CA ILE A 331 9.50 -9.30 6.64
C ILE A 331 8.84 -8.23 7.50
N ASN A 332 7.56 -7.99 7.25
CA ASN A 332 6.79 -6.93 7.89
C ASN A 332 5.77 -7.53 8.86
N GLY A 333 5.81 -7.16 10.14
CA GLY A 333 4.78 -7.51 11.10
C GLY A 333 3.59 -6.55 11.04
N PHE A 334 2.39 -7.06 11.34
CA PHE A 334 1.17 -6.23 11.39
C PHE A 334 0.93 -5.55 12.74
N ALA A 335 2.00 -5.41 13.54
CA ALA A 335 2.09 -4.88 14.91
C ALA A 335 2.20 -5.96 15.99
N ALA A 336 1.15 -6.76 16.23
CA ALA A 336 1.06 -7.60 17.42
C ALA A 336 1.91 -8.89 17.36
N THR A 337 2.61 -9.12 16.24
CA THR A 337 3.54 -10.25 16.07
C THR A 337 4.89 -9.96 16.73
N PRO A 338 5.34 -10.79 17.69
CA PRO A 338 6.65 -10.64 18.30
C PRO A 338 7.80 -10.66 17.29
N LEU A 339 8.82 -9.84 17.51
CA LEU A 339 9.98 -9.74 16.62
C LEU A 339 10.71 -11.09 16.44
N MET A 340 10.72 -11.95 17.47
CA MET A 340 11.31 -13.30 17.36
C MET A 340 10.61 -14.17 16.32
N GLU A 341 9.29 -14.03 16.16
CA GLU A 341 8.52 -14.74 15.15
C GLU A 341 8.82 -14.19 13.77
N LEU A 342 8.94 -12.86 13.62
CA LEU A 342 9.34 -12.24 12.35
C LEU A 342 10.72 -12.71 11.87
N TYR A 343 11.70 -12.85 12.77
CA TYR A 343 13.00 -13.43 12.40
C TYR A 343 12.92 -14.91 12.04
N LEU A 344 11.99 -15.67 12.64
CA LEU A 344 11.71 -17.05 12.23
C LEU A 344 11.16 -17.08 10.80
N LEU A 345 10.22 -16.19 10.46
CA LEU A 345 9.69 -16.07 9.09
C LEU A 345 10.79 -15.68 8.10
N TYR A 346 11.68 -14.74 8.47
CA TYR A 346 12.86 -14.39 7.67
C TYR A 346 13.73 -15.61 7.37
N ASN A 347 14.07 -16.39 8.40
CA ASN A 347 14.90 -17.60 8.23
C ASN A 347 14.25 -18.61 7.28
N SER A 348 12.94 -18.79 7.34
CA SER A 348 12.21 -19.68 6.44
C SER A 348 12.20 -19.14 5.01
N ALA A 349 11.83 -17.87 4.82
CA ALA A 349 11.77 -17.22 3.52
C ALA A 349 13.14 -17.18 2.83
N ALA A 350 14.19 -16.88 3.59
CA ALA A 350 15.55 -16.79 3.07
C ALA A 350 16.03 -18.13 2.48
N LYS A 351 15.75 -19.25 3.15
CA LYS A 351 16.08 -20.59 2.65
C LYS A 351 15.37 -20.89 1.34
N LEU A 352 14.08 -20.54 1.24
CA LEU A 352 13.28 -20.77 0.03
C LEU A 352 13.81 -19.94 -1.15
N LEU A 353 14.08 -18.65 -0.94
CA LEU A 353 14.62 -17.77 -1.98
C LEU A 353 16.02 -18.23 -2.44
N GLN A 354 16.90 -18.61 -1.51
CA GLN A 354 18.23 -19.15 -1.83
C GLN A 354 18.16 -20.47 -2.59
N ALA A 355 17.20 -21.35 -2.25
CA ALA A 355 16.97 -22.60 -2.99
C ALA A 355 16.52 -22.36 -4.44
N GLN A 356 15.86 -21.23 -4.72
CA GLN A 356 15.51 -20.76 -6.07
C GLN A 356 16.68 -20.02 -6.77
N GLY A 357 17.86 -19.98 -6.14
CA GLY A 357 19.05 -19.32 -6.68
C GLY A 357 19.02 -17.79 -6.58
N LEU A 358 18.15 -17.21 -5.76
CA LEU A 358 18.08 -15.76 -5.56
C LEU A 358 19.08 -15.29 -4.51
N VAL A 359 19.60 -14.07 -4.69
CA VAL A 359 20.59 -13.47 -3.80
C VAL A 359 19.91 -12.36 -2.99
N ILE A 360 19.70 -12.59 -1.71
CA ILE A 360 19.17 -11.56 -0.80
C ILE A 360 20.31 -10.59 -0.48
N SER A 361 20.38 -9.47 -1.20
CA SER A 361 21.43 -8.48 -0.98
C SER A 361 21.01 -7.41 0.02
N ARG A 362 19.71 -7.17 0.24
CA ARG A 362 19.20 -6.27 1.29
C ARG A 362 18.05 -6.92 2.04
N SER A 363 17.85 -6.52 3.30
CA SER A 363 16.71 -6.99 4.08
C SER A 363 16.27 -6.01 5.16
N LEU A 364 15.01 -6.13 5.55
CA LEU A 364 14.41 -5.50 6.72
C LEU A 364 13.50 -6.50 7.42
N VAL A 365 13.49 -6.48 8.76
CA VAL A 365 12.60 -7.28 9.61
C VAL A 365 12.05 -6.37 10.70
N GLY A 366 10.73 -6.31 10.85
CA GLY A 366 10.09 -5.43 11.83
C GLY A 366 8.71 -4.95 11.39
N ASN A 367 8.23 -3.87 12.01
CA ASN A 367 6.91 -3.29 11.71
C ASN A 367 7.09 -2.03 10.85
N TYR A 368 6.76 -2.12 9.56
CA TYR A 368 6.94 -1.06 8.57
C TYR A 368 5.61 -0.63 7.92
N THR A 369 4.61 -1.51 7.91
CA THR A 369 3.25 -1.26 7.45
C THR A 369 2.33 -2.13 8.30
N THR A 370 1.76 -1.53 9.33
CA THR A 370 0.98 -2.27 10.34
C THR A 370 -0.51 -2.33 9.99
N ALA A 371 -1.27 -3.05 10.80
CA ALA A 371 -2.72 -3.05 10.78
C ALA A 371 -3.25 -3.00 12.22
N LEU A 372 -3.06 -1.85 12.88
CA LEU A 372 -3.41 -1.61 14.28
C LEU A 372 -2.82 -2.66 15.24
N ASP A 373 -3.64 -3.57 15.76
CA ASP A 373 -3.30 -4.61 16.73
C ASP A 373 -3.39 -6.03 16.13
N MET A 374 -3.36 -6.14 14.81
CA MET A 374 -3.37 -7.43 14.12
C MET A 374 -2.10 -8.24 14.44
N ALA A 375 -2.29 -9.48 14.89
CA ALA A 375 -1.23 -10.48 14.87
C ALA A 375 -1.19 -11.11 13.48
N GLY A 376 -0.03 -11.06 12.84
CA GLY A 376 0.19 -11.47 11.46
C GLY A 376 1.45 -10.83 10.87
N ALA A 377 1.76 -11.19 9.64
CA ALA A 377 2.92 -10.66 8.93
C ALA A 377 2.71 -10.70 7.42
N SER A 378 3.48 -9.90 6.69
CA SER A 378 3.64 -10.00 5.25
C SER A 378 5.09 -10.22 4.87
N ILE A 379 5.27 -10.90 3.75
CA ILE A 379 6.56 -11.02 3.05
C ILE A 379 6.49 -10.15 1.82
N THR A 380 7.52 -9.36 1.59
CA THR A 380 7.70 -8.55 0.39
C THR A 380 9.04 -8.86 -0.24
N VAL A 381 9.05 -9.10 -1.54
CA VAL A 381 10.27 -9.28 -2.34
C VAL A 381 10.30 -8.20 -3.41
N THR A 382 11.42 -7.46 -3.49
CA THR A 382 11.68 -6.51 -4.57
C THR A 382 12.90 -6.95 -5.36
N LEU A 383 12.77 -7.09 -6.68
CA LEU A 383 13.88 -7.40 -7.56
C LEU A 383 14.77 -6.16 -7.74
N LEU A 384 16.03 -6.28 -7.31
CA LEU A 384 16.99 -5.19 -7.38
C LEU A 384 17.73 -5.21 -8.72
N ASP A 385 17.80 -4.04 -9.34
CA ASP A 385 18.86 -3.72 -10.28
C ASP A 385 19.77 -2.64 -9.67
N ASP A 386 20.81 -2.23 -10.41
CA ASP A 386 21.79 -1.27 -9.90
C ASP A 386 21.17 0.08 -9.50
N GLU A 387 20.18 0.56 -10.24
CA GLU A 387 19.51 1.83 -9.97
C GLU A 387 18.67 1.76 -8.69
N ILE A 388 17.84 0.72 -8.57
CA ILE A 388 17.01 0.52 -7.36
C ILE A 388 17.91 0.32 -6.14
N ARG A 389 18.97 -0.49 -6.27
CA ARG A 389 19.93 -0.76 -5.19
C ARG A 389 20.64 0.52 -4.74
N GLN A 390 21.10 1.35 -5.68
CA GLN A 390 21.78 2.61 -5.37
C GLN A 390 20.88 3.57 -4.56
N HIS A 391 19.62 3.72 -4.96
CA HIS A 391 18.67 4.61 -4.28
C HIS A 391 18.13 4.05 -2.98
N TRP A 392 18.03 2.73 -2.87
CA TRP A 392 17.82 2.07 -1.59
C TRP A 392 18.97 2.42 -0.64
N ASP A 393 20.23 2.18 -1.04
CA ASP A 393 21.40 2.36 -0.18
C ASP A 393 21.71 3.82 0.17
N SER A 394 21.14 4.78 -0.56
CA SER A 394 21.37 6.20 -0.34
C SER A 394 20.87 6.66 1.04
N PRO A 395 21.52 7.66 1.67
CA PRO A 395 21.16 8.13 3.00
C PRO A 395 19.69 8.46 3.16
N VAL A 396 19.16 8.20 4.36
CA VAL A 396 17.78 8.50 4.74
C VAL A 396 17.74 8.89 6.20
N HIS A 397 16.97 9.93 6.53
CA HIS A 397 16.74 10.38 7.89
C HIS A 397 15.26 10.69 8.09
N THR A 398 14.52 9.66 8.49
CA THR A 398 13.12 9.73 8.92
C THR A 398 12.99 9.17 10.33
N ALA A 399 11.78 9.20 10.91
CA ALA A 399 11.54 8.65 12.24
C ALA A 399 11.61 7.11 12.25
N ALA A 400 11.25 6.46 11.14
CA ALA A 400 11.16 5.01 11.04
C ALA A 400 12.30 4.34 10.24
N LEU A 401 12.97 5.08 9.34
CA LEU A 401 14.14 4.60 8.60
C LEU A 401 15.30 5.59 8.71
N ARG A 402 16.46 5.08 9.12
CA ARG A 402 17.64 5.92 9.33
C ARG A 402 18.93 5.16 9.04
N TRP A 403 19.67 5.59 8.03
CA TRP A 403 21.05 5.12 7.81
C TRP A 403 21.89 6.18 7.10
N GLN A 404 23.21 6.08 7.31
CA GLN A 404 24.22 6.97 6.73
C GLN A 404 23.94 8.45 7.03
N CYS A 405 23.49 8.74 8.26
CA CYS A 405 23.18 10.09 8.76
C CYS A 405 24.37 10.76 9.45
#